data_AF-F8GX09-F1
#
_entry.id   AF-F8GX09-F1
#
_cell.length_a   1.000
_cell.length_b   1.000
_cell.length_c   1.000
_cell.angle_alpha   90.00
_cell.angle_beta   90.00
_cell.angle_gamma   90.00
#
_symmetry.space_group_name_H-M   'P 1'
#
loop_
_entity.id
_entity.type
_entity.pdbx_description
1 polymer ?
#
loop_
_entity_poly.entity_id
_entity_poly.type
_entity_poly.pdbx_seq_one_letter_code
_entity_poly.pdbx_strand_id
1 'polypeptide(L)'
;MPPRSPKARIGVVLAVTNARVARSIAQVEMLQGLQRDSFAYFVNEANPANGLVFDKTRLEWPASIAAIGMALTVYPVGVDHHFMSRNHAAQRTLATLRFLACCEQSTAPDASGYKGFYYHFLSMTSGRRAWLCELSSVDTAILMAGILTAAAFFQEETASEAEIRRLADMLYRRVDWHWMLGANPLLCHGWTPEHGFLKWHWEGYDEALILYILALGSPTFPIPAHSYPAWVASYCWKTVYGIEYLYAGPLFTHQLSHARVDFRGIRDPFMQQHQCDYFENSRRATLVQQQYAIRNPMDFEQYGEFCWGTTASDGPGTVTRTVNGVQRTFFDYIARGVPYGPDDGTLAPWAVVASLPFAPDIVLPTIAHFNRLRLCEANPYGFKASFNPTFPCEPARAAGWVSEYHFGINEGPTIIMIENYQSGRIWALMRQCPYIKAGLRRAAFSGGWLD
;
A
#
# COMPACT_ATOMS: atom_id res chain seq x y z
N MET A 1 30.61 46.09 25.16
CA MET A 1 29.36 45.42 24.71
C MET A 1 28.54 45.06 25.96
N PRO A 2 27.30 45.53 26.11
CA PRO A 2 26.51 45.21 27.30
C PRO A 2 25.97 43.77 27.22
N PRO A 3 25.82 43.06 28.37
CA PRO A 3 25.31 41.70 28.39
C PRO A 3 23.80 41.69 28.09
N ARG A 4 23.37 40.85 27.14
CA ARG A 4 21.94 40.65 26.82
C ARG A 4 21.20 40.11 28.07
N SER A 5 20.07 40.74 28.40
CA SER A 5 19.32 40.45 29.64
C SER A 5 18.73 39.02 29.68
N PRO A 6 18.66 38.37 30.86
CA PRO A 6 18.08 37.03 31.02
C PRO A 6 16.60 36.92 30.59
N LYS A 7 15.82 38.02 30.72
CA LYS A 7 14.40 38.06 30.34
C LYS A 7 14.18 37.88 28.83
N ALA A 8 15.11 38.37 27.99
CA ALA A 8 15.03 38.18 26.54
C ALA A 8 15.28 36.72 26.12
N ARG A 9 16.14 35.98 26.85
CA ARG A 9 16.40 34.56 26.60
C ARG A 9 15.21 33.68 26.98
N ILE A 10 14.52 33.96 28.09
CA ILE A 10 13.35 33.19 28.53
C ILE A 10 12.16 33.39 27.58
N GLY A 11 11.92 34.62 27.10
CA GLY A 11 10.84 34.90 26.12
C GLY A 11 11.05 34.22 24.77
N VAL A 12 12.29 34.14 24.28
CA VAL A 12 12.62 33.43 23.03
C VAL A 12 12.47 31.92 23.19
N VAL A 13 12.88 31.35 24.32
CA VAL A 13 12.72 29.91 24.59
C VAL A 13 11.24 29.51 24.72
N LEU A 14 10.41 30.31 25.42
CA LEU A 14 8.96 30.07 25.49
C LEU A 14 8.29 30.19 24.11
N ALA A 15 8.65 31.19 23.30
CA ALA A 15 8.07 31.38 21.97
C ALA A 15 8.44 30.23 21.01
N VAL A 16 9.69 29.76 21.04
CA VAL A 16 10.15 28.60 20.25
C VAL A 16 9.48 27.31 20.70
N THR A 17 9.26 27.13 22.00
CA THR A 17 8.58 25.95 22.56
C THR A 17 7.09 25.94 22.20
N ASN A 18 6.42 27.08 22.30
CA ASN A 18 5.02 27.22 21.91
C ASN A 18 4.83 27.04 20.39
N ALA A 19 5.73 27.55 19.56
CA ALA A 19 5.70 27.35 18.11
C ALA A 19 5.94 25.87 17.73
N ARG A 20 6.82 25.16 18.46
CA ARG A 20 7.06 23.73 18.25
C ARG A 20 5.86 22.87 18.64
N VAL A 21 5.21 23.20 19.77
CA VAL A 21 3.99 22.51 20.22
C VAL A 21 2.82 22.78 19.28
N ALA A 22 2.60 24.02 18.85
CA ALA A 22 1.57 24.36 17.88
C ALA A 22 1.80 23.66 16.52
N ARG A 23 3.06 23.59 16.06
CA ARG A 23 3.42 22.87 14.84
C ARG A 23 3.15 21.37 14.97
N SER A 24 3.40 20.76 16.13
CA SER A 24 3.05 19.35 16.36
C SER A 24 1.54 19.10 16.41
N ILE A 25 0.75 20.01 16.99
CA ILE A 25 -0.71 19.89 17.02
C ILE A 25 -1.28 19.94 15.60
N ALA A 26 -0.89 20.95 14.81
CA ALA A 26 -1.37 21.08 13.43
C ALA A 26 -0.99 19.88 12.55
N GLN A 27 0.20 19.28 12.78
CA GLN A 27 0.60 18.05 12.08
C GLN A 27 -0.28 16.85 12.47
N VAL A 28 -0.57 16.68 13.76
CA VAL A 28 -1.45 15.61 14.25
C VAL A 28 -2.86 15.77 13.67
N GLU A 29 -3.43 16.97 13.73
CA GLU A 29 -4.76 17.27 13.18
C GLU A 29 -4.82 17.03 11.67
N MET A 30 -3.77 17.43 10.93
CA MET A 30 -3.66 17.19 9.48
C MET A 30 -3.67 15.69 9.15
N LEU A 31 -2.88 14.90 9.87
CA LEU A 31 -2.82 13.44 9.65
C LEU A 31 -4.11 12.74 10.07
N GLN A 32 -4.71 13.14 11.20
CA GLN A 32 -5.99 12.58 11.67
C GLN A 32 -7.13 12.90 10.70
N GLY A 33 -7.18 14.12 10.17
CA GLY A 33 -8.15 14.51 9.15
C GLY A 33 -8.01 13.65 7.90
N LEU A 34 -6.80 13.55 7.35
CA LEU A 34 -6.52 12.72 6.18
C LEU A 34 -6.86 11.25 6.42
N GLN A 35 -6.47 10.69 7.58
CA GLN A 35 -6.75 9.30 7.94
C GLN A 35 -8.26 9.02 8.05
N ARG A 36 -9.02 9.94 8.67
CA ARG A 36 -10.48 9.83 8.79
C ARG A 36 -11.17 9.92 7.44
N ASP A 37 -10.75 10.86 6.60
CA ASP A 37 -11.38 11.08 5.30
C ASP A 37 -11.08 9.86 4.40
N SER A 38 -9.83 9.41 4.28
CA SER A 38 -9.49 8.17 3.57
C SER A 38 -10.24 6.94 4.12
N PHE A 39 -10.45 6.85 5.44
CA PHE A 39 -11.22 5.75 6.03
C PHE A 39 -12.67 5.69 5.54
N ALA A 40 -13.28 6.84 5.22
CA ALA A 40 -14.65 6.88 4.71
C ALA A 40 -14.83 6.12 3.39
N TYR A 41 -13.77 5.94 2.59
CA TYR A 41 -13.79 5.10 1.39
C TYR A 41 -14.23 3.68 1.72
N PHE A 42 -13.64 3.07 2.75
CA PHE A 42 -13.91 1.69 3.16
C PHE A 42 -15.24 1.50 3.89
N VAL A 43 -15.96 2.60 4.13
CA VAL A 43 -17.33 2.60 4.65
C VAL A 43 -18.34 2.78 3.52
N ASN A 44 -18.11 3.78 2.67
CA ASN A 44 -19.04 4.23 1.63
C ASN A 44 -18.98 3.38 0.36
N GLU A 45 -17.79 2.94 -0.04
CA GLU A 45 -17.55 2.18 -1.27
C GLU A 45 -17.56 0.65 -1.03
N ALA A 46 -18.04 0.23 0.14
CA ALA A 46 -18.18 -1.17 0.53
C ALA A 46 -19.64 -1.62 0.47
N ASN A 47 -19.90 -2.77 -0.15
CA ASN A 47 -21.21 -3.41 -0.11
C ASN A 47 -21.42 -4.08 1.26
N PRO A 48 -22.37 -3.60 2.09
CA PRO A 48 -22.55 -4.14 3.44
C PRO A 48 -23.09 -5.58 3.49
N ALA A 49 -23.69 -6.07 2.40
CA ALA A 49 -24.28 -7.41 2.37
C ALA A 49 -23.24 -8.53 2.19
N ASN A 50 -22.20 -8.29 1.39
CA ASN A 50 -21.15 -9.28 1.09
C ASN A 50 -19.74 -8.81 1.44
N GLY A 51 -19.59 -7.55 1.89
CA GLY A 51 -18.32 -6.97 2.31
C GLY A 51 -17.32 -6.75 1.17
N LEU A 52 -17.76 -6.81 -0.09
CA LEU A 52 -16.95 -6.43 -1.25
C LEU A 52 -16.73 -4.92 -1.28
N VAL A 53 -15.58 -4.47 -1.80
CA VAL A 53 -15.20 -3.05 -1.85
C VAL A 53 -14.84 -2.69 -3.27
N PHE A 54 -15.41 -1.60 -3.81
CA PHE A 54 -15.04 -1.09 -5.13
C PHE A 54 -13.53 -0.91 -5.23
N ASP A 55 -12.97 -1.17 -6.41
CA ASP A 55 -11.57 -0.87 -6.68
C ASP A 55 -11.34 0.62 -6.92
N LYS A 56 -12.25 1.27 -7.66
CA LYS A 56 -12.18 2.65 -8.13
C LYS A 56 -13.56 3.30 -7.99
N THR A 57 -13.63 4.59 -7.63
CA THR A 57 -14.91 5.35 -7.49
C THR A 57 -15.57 5.71 -8.82
N ARG A 58 -15.32 4.94 -9.87
CA ARG A 58 -16.00 5.10 -11.16
C ARG A 58 -17.32 4.33 -11.11
N LEU A 59 -18.36 4.88 -11.73
CA LEU A 59 -19.66 4.20 -11.84
C LEU A 59 -19.48 2.81 -12.48
N GLU A 60 -20.17 1.81 -11.93
CA GLU A 60 -20.18 0.41 -12.41
C GLU A 60 -18.80 -0.29 -12.42
N TRP A 61 -17.84 0.20 -11.66
CA TRP A 61 -16.54 -0.47 -11.51
C TRP A 61 -16.67 -1.75 -10.66
N PRO A 62 -15.86 -2.80 -10.87
CA PRO A 62 -15.92 -4.00 -10.04
C PRO A 62 -15.29 -3.78 -8.66
N ALA A 63 -15.53 -4.74 -7.77
CA ALA A 63 -14.76 -4.91 -6.55
C ALA A 63 -13.34 -5.39 -6.87
N SER A 64 -12.34 -4.99 -6.08
CA SER A 64 -11.01 -5.66 -6.09
C SER A 64 -10.76 -6.38 -4.78
N ILE A 65 -10.20 -7.59 -4.86
CA ILE A 65 -9.84 -8.35 -3.65
C ILE A 65 -8.70 -7.69 -2.86
N ALA A 66 -7.84 -6.91 -3.50
CA ALA A 66 -6.83 -6.10 -2.82
C ALA A 66 -7.49 -5.00 -1.97
N ALA A 67 -8.51 -4.32 -2.50
CA ALA A 67 -9.28 -3.31 -1.77
C ALA A 67 -10.01 -3.92 -0.55
N ILE A 68 -10.52 -5.14 -0.68
CA ILE A 68 -11.09 -5.91 0.46
C ILE A 68 -10.00 -6.19 1.51
N GLY A 69 -8.81 -6.62 1.09
CA GLY A 69 -7.67 -6.80 1.98
C GLY A 69 -7.27 -5.52 2.71
N MET A 70 -7.33 -4.36 2.03
CA MET A 70 -7.12 -3.05 2.67
C MET A 70 -8.21 -2.77 3.70
N ALA A 71 -9.49 -2.96 3.36
CA ALA A 71 -10.63 -2.73 4.26
C ALA A 71 -10.49 -3.50 5.59
N LEU A 72 -10.20 -4.80 5.51
CA LEU A 72 -10.01 -5.65 6.69
C LEU A 72 -8.79 -5.24 7.55
N THR A 73 -7.81 -4.56 6.95
CA THR A 73 -6.64 -4.03 7.65
C THR A 73 -6.94 -2.70 8.33
N VAL A 74 -7.77 -1.85 7.74
CA VAL A 74 -8.06 -0.50 8.26
C VAL A 74 -9.21 -0.47 9.26
N TYR A 75 -10.10 -1.47 9.30
CA TYR A 75 -11.17 -1.54 10.30
C TYR A 75 -10.66 -1.49 11.75
N PRO A 76 -9.58 -2.21 12.14
CA PRO A 76 -8.90 -1.99 13.43
C PRO A 76 -8.57 -0.51 13.72
N VAL A 77 -8.01 0.20 12.75
CA VAL A 77 -7.68 1.63 12.86
C VAL A 77 -8.95 2.45 13.09
N GLY A 78 -10.01 2.19 12.32
CA GLY A 78 -11.29 2.86 12.50
C GLY A 78 -11.93 2.64 13.87
N VAL A 79 -11.70 1.48 14.50
CA VAL A 79 -12.15 1.19 15.86
C VAL A 79 -11.31 1.94 16.89
N ASP A 80 -9.97 1.85 16.77
CA ASP A 80 -9.02 2.49 17.69
C ASP A 80 -9.16 4.03 17.69
N HIS A 81 -9.55 4.63 16.56
CA HIS A 81 -9.81 6.08 16.41
C HIS A 81 -11.28 6.48 16.45
N HIS A 82 -12.19 5.56 16.78
CA HIS A 82 -13.64 5.80 16.90
C HIS A 82 -14.34 6.30 15.62
N PHE A 83 -13.79 6.03 14.43
CA PHE A 83 -14.47 6.25 13.15
C PHE A 83 -15.57 5.21 12.91
N MET A 84 -15.45 4.04 13.53
CA MET A 84 -16.43 2.95 13.48
C MET A 84 -16.46 2.22 14.82
N SER A 85 -17.64 1.79 15.28
CA SER A 85 -17.72 0.96 16.48
C SER A 85 -17.16 -0.45 16.23
N ARG A 86 -16.61 -1.09 17.28
CA ARG A 86 -16.09 -2.47 17.20
C ARG A 86 -17.13 -3.46 16.68
N ASN A 87 -18.39 -3.34 17.12
CA ASN A 87 -19.49 -4.19 16.67
C ASN A 87 -19.76 -4.02 15.17
N HIS A 88 -19.76 -2.79 14.65
CA HIS A 88 -19.96 -2.54 13.22
C HIS A 88 -18.78 -3.06 12.40
N ALA A 89 -17.55 -2.90 12.89
CA ALA A 89 -16.35 -3.46 12.26
C ALA A 89 -16.39 -5.01 12.21
N ALA A 90 -16.82 -5.66 13.31
CA ALA A 90 -16.98 -7.11 13.37
C ALA A 90 -18.08 -7.60 12.39
N GLN A 91 -19.20 -6.90 12.29
CA GLN A 91 -20.28 -7.22 11.34
C GLN A 91 -19.80 -7.14 9.89
N ARG A 92 -19.12 -6.07 9.50
CA ARG A 92 -18.54 -5.92 8.15
C ARG A 92 -17.51 -7.00 7.86
N THR A 93 -16.61 -7.25 8.81
CA THR A 93 -15.63 -8.33 8.71
C THR A 93 -16.30 -9.68 8.48
N LEU A 94 -17.33 -10.04 9.26
CA LEU A 94 -18.05 -11.31 9.09
C LEU A 94 -18.79 -11.39 7.76
N ALA A 95 -19.38 -10.30 7.27
CA ALA A 95 -20.00 -10.28 5.94
C ALA A 95 -18.99 -10.66 4.85
N THR A 96 -17.82 -10.02 4.87
CA THR A 96 -16.70 -10.33 3.95
C THR A 96 -16.24 -11.79 4.09
N LEU A 97 -15.90 -12.22 5.31
CA LEU A 97 -15.32 -13.56 5.52
C LEU A 97 -16.31 -14.68 5.19
N ARG A 98 -17.60 -14.51 5.49
CA ARG A 98 -18.65 -15.49 5.15
C ARG A 98 -18.87 -15.54 3.64
N PHE A 99 -18.92 -14.40 2.96
CA PHE A 99 -18.97 -14.36 1.50
C PHE A 99 -17.78 -15.11 0.90
N LEU A 100 -16.55 -14.77 1.29
CA LEU A 100 -15.33 -15.39 0.80
C LEU A 100 -15.25 -16.89 1.10
N ALA A 101 -15.80 -17.32 2.24
CA ALA A 101 -15.82 -18.73 2.63
C ALA A 101 -16.79 -19.55 1.77
N CYS A 102 -17.95 -18.99 1.45
CA CYS A 102 -19.07 -19.67 0.80
C CYS A 102 -19.14 -19.47 -0.72
N CYS A 103 -18.43 -18.49 -1.28
CA CYS A 103 -18.45 -18.23 -2.71
C CYS A 103 -17.86 -19.40 -3.51
N GLU A 104 -18.19 -19.46 -4.80
CA GLU A 104 -17.82 -20.59 -5.64
C GLU A 104 -16.29 -20.68 -5.81
N GLN A 105 -15.76 -21.88 -5.58
CA GLN A 105 -14.35 -22.24 -5.77
C GLN A 105 -14.26 -23.37 -6.79
N SER A 106 -14.16 -23.05 -8.08
CA SER A 106 -14.22 -24.02 -9.17
C SER A 106 -13.49 -23.51 -10.41
N THR A 107 -13.35 -24.36 -11.44
CA THR A 107 -12.81 -23.97 -12.74
C THR A 107 -13.86 -23.32 -13.65
N ALA A 108 -15.08 -23.05 -13.15
CA ALA A 108 -16.10 -22.37 -13.95
C ALA A 108 -15.61 -20.96 -14.34
N PRO A 109 -15.87 -20.50 -15.58
CA PRO A 109 -15.36 -19.21 -16.06
C PRO A 109 -15.78 -17.99 -15.22
N ASP A 110 -16.92 -18.06 -14.52
CA ASP A 110 -17.48 -17.00 -13.69
C ASP A 110 -17.44 -17.29 -12.17
N ALA A 111 -16.74 -18.35 -11.73
CA ALA A 111 -16.53 -18.63 -10.30
C ALA A 111 -15.85 -17.44 -9.59
N SER A 112 -16.03 -17.32 -8.27
CA SER A 112 -15.38 -16.26 -7.47
C SER A 112 -13.90 -16.53 -7.23
N GLY A 113 -13.48 -17.79 -7.32
CA GLY A 113 -12.09 -18.18 -7.22
C GLY A 113 -11.87 -19.66 -7.50
N TYR A 114 -10.64 -20.10 -7.29
CA TYR A 114 -10.24 -21.50 -7.47
C TYR A 114 -8.97 -21.76 -6.66
N LYS A 115 -8.82 -22.97 -6.11
CA LYS A 115 -7.64 -23.37 -5.30
C LYS A 115 -7.38 -22.45 -4.09
N GLY A 116 -8.44 -21.82 -3.57
CA GLY A 116 -8.36 -20.85 -2.49
C GLY A 116 -7.88 -19.45 -2.91
N PHE A 117 -7.45 -19.27 -4.16
CA PHE A 117 -7.22 -17.95 -4.76
C PHE A 117 -8.55 -17.33 -5.20
N TYR A 118 -8.53 -16.01 -5.36
CA TYR A 118 -9.67 -15.25 -5.86
C TYR A 118 -9.29 -14.47 -7.11
N TYR A 119 -10.27 -14.24 -7.96
CA TYR A 119 -10.09 -13.39 -9.13
C TYR A 119 -9.86 -11.94 -8.69
N HIS A 120 -8.94 -11.26 -9.37
CA HIS A 120 -8.55 -9.86 -9.09
C HIS A 120 -9.79 -8.99 -8.88
N PHE A 121 -10.72 -9.06 -9.84
CA PHE A 121 -11.95 -8.30 -9.84
C PHE A 121 -13.17 -9.21 -9.73
N LEU A 122 -14.11 -8.80 -8.86
CA LEU A 122 -15.40 -9.46 -8.68
C LEU A 122 -16.54 -8.45 -8.93
N SER A 123 -17.65 -8.92 -9.48
CA SER A 123 -18.88 -8.15 -9.54
C SER A 123 -19.32 -7.78 -8.12
N MET A 124 -19.58 -6.49 -7.88
CA MET A 124 -20.00 -5.99 -6.56
C MET A 124 -21.28 -6.64 -6.03
N THR A 125 -22.18 -7.05 -6.94
CA THR A 125 -23.48 -7.61 -6.58
C THR A 125 -23.43 -9.12 -6.47
N SER A 126 -22.94 -9.82 -7.50
CA SER A 126 -22.99 -11.28 -7.54
C SER A 126 -21.76 -11.94 -6.92
N GLY A 127 -20.65 -11.21 -6.77
CA GLY A 127 -19.37 -11.77 -6.33
C GLY A 127 -18.69 -12.68 -7.34
N ARG A 128 -19.20 -12.76 -8.58
CA ARG A 128 -18.62 -13.55 -9.67
C ARG A 128 -17.47 -12.81 -10.33
N ARG A 129 -16.53 -13.54 -10.96
CA ARG A 129 -15.39 -12.96 -11.70
C ARG A 129 -15.85 -11.88 -12.68
N ALA A 130 -15.16 -10.74 -12.66
CA ALA A 130 -15.38 -9.64 -13.61
C ALA A 130 -14.29 -9.59 -14.68
N TRP A 131 -14.64 -9.09 -15.87
CA TRP A 131 -13.70 -8.73 -16.95
C TRP A 131 -12.69 -9.80 -17.38
N LEU A 132 -13.03 -11.09 -17.21
CA LEU A 132 -12.11 -12.20 -17.52
C LEU A 132 -10.74 -12.07 -16.82
N CYS A 133 -10.67 -11.36 -15.69
CA CYS A 133 -9.41 -11.16 -14.97
C CYS A 133 -8.83 -12.47 -14.44
N GLU A 134 -7.58 -12.46 -14.04
CA GLU A 134 -6.86 -13.59 -13.47
C GLU A 134 -7.22 -13.85 -12.01
N LEU A 135 -7.04 -15.09 -11.57
CA LEU A 135 -6.73 -15.36 -10.17
C LEU A 135 -5.41 -14.66 -9.88
N SER A 136 -5.44 -13.60 -9.07
CA SER A 136 -4.27 -12.79 -8.79
C SER A 136 -3.56 -13.32 -7.54
N SER A 137 -2.31 -13.74 -7.71
CA SER A 137 -1.49 -14.24 -6.60
C SER A 137 -1.19 -13.14 -5.57
N VAL A 138 -0.79 -11.95 -6.02
CA VAL A 138 -0.45 -10.82 -5.15
C VAL A 138 -1.68 -10.22 -4.48
N ASP A 139 -2.81 -10.10 -5.18
CA ASP A 139 -4.00 -9.52 -4.57
C ASP A 139 -4.65 -10.51 -3.59
N THR A 140 -4.53 -11.82 -3.84
CA THR A 140 -4.85 -12.85 -2.85
C THR A 140 -3.94 -12.72 -1.62
N ALA A 141 -2.64 -12.46 -1.77
CA ALA A 141 -1.75 -12.21 -0.63
C ALA A 141 -2.14 -10.96 0.16
N ILE A 142 -2.48 -9.85 -0.51
CA ILE A 142 -2.98 -8.63 0.14
C ILE A 142 -4.29 -8.90 0.88
N LEU A 143 -5.22 -9.64 0.28
CA LEU A 143 -6.46 -10.08 0.89
C LEU A 143 -6.19 -10.90 2.17
N MET A 144 -5.36 -11.94 2.06
CA MET A 144 -5.03 -12.81 3.19
C MET A 144 -4.33 -12.04 4.31
N ALA A 145 -3.45 -11.10 3.99
CA ALA A 145 -2.81 -10.26 4.98
C ALA A 145 -3.83 -9.40 5.75
N GLY A 146 -4.87 -8.90 5.08
CA GLY A 146 -5.98 -8.20 5.73
C GLY A 146 -6.85 -9.10 6.60
N ILE A 147 -7.19 -10.30 6.10
CA ILE A 147 -7.93 -11.33 6.85
C ILE A 147 -7.19 -11.70 8.15
N LEU A 148 -5.87 -11.90 8.06
CA LEU A 148 -5.04 -12.22 9.21
C LEU A 148 -4.89 -11.04 10.17
N THR A 149 -4.87 -9.80 9.67
CA THR A 149 -4.91 -8.59 10.52
C THR A 149 -6.20 -8.54 11.33
N ALA A 150 -7.35 -8.77 10.69
CA ALA A 150 -8.65 -8.81 11.37
C ALA A 150 -8.66 -9.90 12.45
N ALA A 151 -8.18 -11.11 12.15
CA ALA A 151 -8.05 -12.18 13.14
C ALA A 151 -7.17 -11.78 14.33
N ALA A 152 -6.04 -11.10 14.09
CA ALA A 152 -5.15 -10.63 15.15
C ALA A 152 -5.80 -9.55 16.04
N PHE A 153 -6.70 -8.73 15.50
CA PHE A 153 -7.39 -7.67 16.23
C PHE A 153 -8.62 -8.14 17.03
N PHE A 154 -9.40 -9.07 16.46
CA PHE A 154 -10.64 -9.57 17.06
C PHE A 154 -10.37 -10.75 18.02
N GLN A 155 -9.99 -10.44 19.26
CA GLN A 155 -9.58 -11.40 20.30
C GLN A 155 -10.55 -11.52 21.50
N GLU A 156 -11.67 -10.80 21.52
CA GLU A 156 -12.65 -10.90 22.61
C GLU A 156 -13.35 -12.28 22.61
N GLU A 157 -13.82 -12.68 23.79
CA GLU A 157 -14.56 -13.93 24.02
C GLU A 157 -16.04 -13.80 23.61
N THR A 158 -16.29 -13.37 22.37
CA THR A 158 -17.63 -13.28 21.78
C THR A 158 -17.79 -14.27 20.63
N ALA A 159 -19.03 -14.70 20.36
CA ALA A 159 -19.32 -15.62 19.25
C ALA A 159 -18.89 -15.03 17.89
N SER A 160 -19.10 -13.73 17.68
CA SER A 160 -18.71 -13.05 16.45
C SER A 160 -17.19 -13.03 16.24
N GLU A 161 -16.41 -12.69 17.25
CA GLU A 161 -14.96 -12.64 17.12
C GLU A 161 -14.32 -14.03 17.04
N ALA A 162 -14.88 -15.02 17.76
CA ALA A 162 -14.49 -16.42 17.60
C ALA A 162 -14.73 -16.91 16.16
N GLU A 163 -15.85 -16.54 15.54
CA GLU A 163 -16.14 -16.87 14.15
C GLU A 163 -15.18 -16.17 13.17
N ILE A 164 -14.84 -14.89 13.41
CA ILE A 164 -13.84 -14.16 12.60
C ILE A 164 -12.51 -14.92 12.61
N ARG A 165 -11.99 -15.28 13.79
CA ARG A 165 -10.72 -16.01 13.92
C ARG A 165 -10.76 -17.36 13.19
N ARG A 166 -11.87 -18.11 13.33
CA ARG A 166 -12.06 -19.41 12.67
C ARG A 166 -12.12 -19.28 11.14
N LEU A 167 -12.88 -18.34 10.62
CA LEU A 167 -13.01 -18.13 9.18
C LEU A 167 -11.70 -17.63 8.58
N ALA A 168 -11.00 -16.71 9.27
CA ALA A 168 -9.71 -16.21 8.81
C ALA A 168 -8.66 -17.32 8.70
N ASP A 169 -8.56 -18.19 9.73
CA ASP A 169 -7.67 -19.34 9.71
C ASP A 169 -8.00 -20.30 8.55
N MET A 170 -9.29 -20.63 8.38
CA MET A 170 -9.75 -21.50 7.30
C MET A 170 -9.42 -20.93 5.92
N LEU A 171 -9.71 -19.64 5.70
CA LEU A 171 -9.49 -18.97 4.41
C LEU A 171 -8.01 -18.95 4.03
N TYR A 172 -7.13 -18.59 4.98
CA TYR A 172 -5.69 -18.59 4.73
C TYR A 172 -5.14 -19.99 4.45
N ARG A 173 -5.54 -21.00 5.24
CA ARG A 173 -5.13 -22.40 5.06
C ARG A 173 -5.65 -23.03 3.77
N ARG A 174 -6.71 -22.48 3.18
CA ARG A 174 -7.30 -22.97 1.93
C ARG A 174 -6.48 -22.62 0.70
N VAL A 175 -5.66 -21.56 0.75
CA VAL A 175 -4.89 -21.10 -0.40
C VAL A 175 -3.78 -22.10 -0.75
N ASP A 176 -3.84 -22.67 -1.95
CA ASP A 176 -2.87 -23.64 -2.46
C ASP A 176 -1.65 -22.92 -3.07
N TRP A 177 -0.81 -22.29 -2.24
CA TRP A 177 0.34 -21.51 -2.73
C TRP A 177 1.31 -22.33 -3.57
N HIS A 178 1.47 -23.62 -3.25
CA HIS A 178 2.26 -24.55 -4.04
C HIS A 178 1.74 -24.68 -5.48
N TRP A 179 0.42 -24.79 -5.66
CA TRP A 179 -0.18 -24.86 -7.00
C TRP A 179 0.15 -23.64 -7.87
N MET A 180 0.25 -22.44 -7.29
CA MET A 180 0.55 -21.20 -8.02
C MET A 180 1.99 -21.13 -8.57
N LEU A 181 2.88 -22.05 -8.20
CA LEU A 181 4.21 -22.19 -8.83
C LEU A 181 4.12 -22.78 -10.24
N GLY A 182 3.09 -23.59 -10.52
CA GLY A 182 3.08 -24.43 -11.71
C GLY A 182 4.33 -25.32 -11.78
N ALA A 183 5.13 -25.17 -12.84
CA ALA A 183 6.40 -25.87 -13.02
C ALA A 183 7.64 -24.98 -12.74
N ASN A 184 7.44 -23.74 -12.30
CA ASN A 184 8.49 -22.75 -12.10
C ASN A 184 8.89 -22.68 -10.60
N PRO A 185 10.16 -22.43 -10.24
CA PRO A 185 10.52 -22.15 -8.85
C PRO A 185 9.92 -20.83 -8.31
N LEU A 186 9.50 -19.92 -9.19
CA LEU A 186 8.90 -18.63 -8.87
C LEU A 186 7.37 -18.72 -8.87
N LEU A 187 6.71 -17.92 -8.04
CA LEU A 187 5.26 -17.80 -8.07
C LEU A 187 4.81 -17.13 -9.38
N CYS A 188 3.81 -17.73 -10.03
CA CYS A 188 3.17 -17.13 -11.20
C CYS A 188 2.35 -15.90 -10.78
N HIS A 189 2.25 -14.89 -11.65
CA HIS A 189 1.40 -13.73 -11.41
C HIS A 189 -0.07 -14.14 -11.22
N GLY A 190 -0.54 -15.10 -12.00
CA GLY A 190 -1.91 -15.56 -11.89
C GLY A 190 -2.29 -16.70 -12.84
N TRP A 191 -3.57 -17.00 -12.87
CA TRP A 191 -4.14 -18.08 -13.67
C TRP A 191 -5.54 -17.70 -14.19
N THR A 192 -5.90 -18.18 -15.37
CA THR A 192 -7.26 -18.06 -15.93
C THR A 192 -7.80 -19.42 -16.37
N PRO A 193 -9.12 -19.66 -16.30
CA PRO A 193 -9.73 -20.90 -16.76
C PRO A 193 -9.62 -21.06 -18.28
N GLU A 194 -9.48 -19.96 -19.02
CA GLU A 194 -9.34 -19.99 -20.47
C GLU A 194 -7.93 -20.40 -20.92
N HIS A 195 -6.88 -19.98 -20.20
CA HIS A 195 -5.49 -20.10 -20.68
C HIS A 195 -4.53 -20.80 -19.73
N GLY A 196 -4.97 -21.13 -18.51
CA GLY A 196 -4.09 -21.67 -17.48
C GLY A 196 -3.24 -20.58 -16.82
N PHE A 197 -2.00 -20.93 -16.43
CA PHE A 197 -1.08 -19.99 -15.81
C PHE A 197 -0.66 -18.87 -16.77
N LEU A 198 -0.55 -17.65 -16.24
CA LEU A 198 0.00 -16.52 -16.98
C LEU A 198 1.48 -16.76 -17.32
N LYS A 199 1.95 -16.06 -18.35
CA LYS A 199 3.37 -16.11 -18.77
C LYS A 199 4.32 -15.58 -17.68
N TRP A 200 3.88 -14.58 -16.93
CA TRP A 200 4.72 -13.79 -16.03
C TRP A 200 4.81 -14.43 -14.63
N HIS A 201 6.00 -14.34 -14.06
CA HIS A 201 6.32 -14.82 -12.71
C HIS A 201 7.01 -13.68 -11.95
N TRP A 202 6.86 -13.67 -10.63
CA TRP A 202 7.42 -12.63 -9.79
C TRP A 202 8.94 -12.75 -9.74
N GLU A 203 9.62 -11.62 -9.96
CA GLU A 203 11.07 -11.47 -10.02
C GLU A 203 11.44 -10.22 -9.20
N GLY A 204 12.04 -10.44 -8.02
CA GLY A 204 12.31 -9.36 -7.09
C GLY A 204 13.43 -8.43 -7.55
N TYR A 205 13.61 -7.25 -6.96
CA TYR A 205 12.78 -6.70 -5.91
C TYR A 205 11.53 -6.05 -6.51
N ASP A 206 10.37 -6.51 -6.06
CA ASP A 206 9.03 -6.09 -6.48
C ASP A 206 8.10 -6.05 -5.24
N GLU A 207 6.80 -5.82 -5.42
CA GLU A 207 5.83 -5.78 -4.33
C GLU A 207 5.50 -7.14 -3.69
N ALA A 208 6.01 -8.25 -4.25
CA ALA A 208 5.62 -9.62 -3.89
C ALA A 208 6.27 -10.14 -2.60
N LEU A 209 7.04 -9.34 -1.87
CA LEU A 209 7.68 -9.78 -0.61
C LEU A 209 6.65 -10.36 0.38
N ILE A 210 5.49 -9.72 0.56
CA ILE A 210 4.40 -10.24 1.39
C ILE A 210 3.79 -11.53 0.83
N LEU A 211 3.71 -11.67 -0.50
CA LEU A 211 3.24 -12.88 -1.17
C LEU A 211 4.17 -14.06 -0.84
N TYR A 212 5.48 -13.90 -0.99
CA TYR A 212 6.44 -14.95 -0.66
C TYR A 212 6.43 -15.30 0.84
N ILE A 213 6.35 -14.30 1.73
CA ILE A 213 6.25 -14.54 3.19
C ILE A 213 5.00 -15.36 3.51
N LEU A 214 3.83 -14.99 2.98
CA LEU A 214 2.59 -15.72 3.22
C LEU A 214 2.59 -17.12 2.59
N ALA A 215 3.14 -17.25 1.38
CA ALA A 215 3.23 -18.54 0.71
C ALA A 215 4.14 -19.52 1.46
N LEU A 216 5.30 -19.06 1.94
CA LEU A 216 6.18 -19.85 2.80
C LEU A 216 5.55 -20.13 4.16
N GLY A 217 4.78 -19.18 4.70
CA GLY A 217 4.14 -19.27 6.02
C GLY A 217 2.99 -20.27 6.11
N SER A 218 2.49 -20.75 4.97
CA SER A 218 1.34 -21.65 4.94
C SER A 218 1.65 -22.98 5.63
N PRO A 219 0.73 -23.50 6.48
CA PRO A 219 0.90 -24.81 7.10
C PRO A 219 0.31 -25.96 6.27
N THR A 220 -0.42 -25.67 5.19
CA THR A 220 -1.17 -26.65 4.38
C THR A 220 -0.54 -26.84 3.01
N PHE A 221 -0.36 -25.74 2.28
CA PHE A 221 0.15 -25.75 0.90
C PHE A 221 1.31 -24.75 0.70
N PRO A 222 2.41 -24.86 1.47
CA PRO A 222 3.52 -23.92 1.34
C PRO A 222 4.28 -24.10 0.02
N ILE A 223 4.85 -23.02 -0.49
CA ILE A 223 5.89 -23.12 -1.51
C ILE A 223 7.18 -23.71 -0.90
N PRO A 224 8.03 -24.40 -1.69
CA PRO A 224 9.32 -24.86 -1.23
C PRO A 224 10.23 -23.70 -0.79
N ALA A 225 11.07 -23.92 0.22
CA ALA A 225 11.96 -22.87 0.73
C ALA A 225 12.93 -22.31 -0.33
N HIS A 226 13.30 -23.11 -1.35
CA HIS A 226 14.18 -22.68 -2.43
C HIS A 226 13.55 -21.64 -3.38
N SER A 227 12.22 -21.50 -3.38
CA SER A 227 11.52 -20.49 -4.17
C SER A 227 11.88 -19.07 -3.74
N TYR A 228 12.21 -18.84 -2.47
CA TYR A 228 12.58 -17.52 -1.97
C TYR A 228 13.94 -17.05 -2.49
N PRO A 229 15.05 -17.81 -2.36
CA PRO A 229 16.30 -17.48 -3.03
C PRO A 229 16.18 -17.31 -4.54
N ALA A 230 15.31 -18.08 -5.21
CA ALA A 230 15.08 -17.92 -6.64
C ALA A 230 14.48 -16.55 -6.98
N TRP A 231 13.52 -16.07 -6.20
CA TRP A 231 12.93 -14.73 -6.36
C TRP A 231 13.90 -13.61 -6.00
N VAL A 232 14.71 -13.80 -4.95
CA VAL A 232 15.75 -12.85 -4.55
C VAL A 232 16.86 -12.72 -5.62
N ALA A 233 17.03 -13.71 -6.50
CA ALA A 233 18.12 -13.72 -7.48
C ALA A 233 18.11 -12.57 -8.49
N SER A 234 16.95 -11.95 -8.74
CA SER A 234 16.82 -10.80 -9.65
C SER A 234 17.01 -9.44 -8.94
N TYR A 235 17.24 -9.44 -7.63
CA TYR A 235 17.46 -8.22 -6.85
C TYR A 235 18.62 -7.39 -7.43
N CYS A 236 18.43 -6.07 -7.46
CA CYS A 236 19.41 -5.15 -7.99
C CYS A 236 19.79 -4.10 -6.95
N TRP A 237 20.98 -4.22 -6.35
CA TRP A 237 21.54 -3.16 -5.50
C TRP A 237 22.16 -2.06 -6.37
N LYS A 238 21.77 -0.80 -6.15
CA LYS A 238 22.24 0.35 -6.95
C LYS A 238 22.70 1.50 -6.08
N THR A 239 23.56 2.33 -6.66
CA THR A 239 23.90 3.66 -6.14
C THR A 239 23.26 4.72 -7.03
N VAL A 240 22.32 5.48 -6.47
CA VAL A 240 21.63 6.58 -7.17
C VAL A 240 21.76 7.84 -6.33
N TYR A 241 22.27 8.92 -6.91
CA TYR A 241 22.49 10.19 -6.19
C TYR A 241 23.36 10.07 -4.94
N GLY A 242 24.30 9.11 -4.92
CA GLY A 242 25.13 8.80 -3.77
C GLY A 242 24.44 7.96 -2.68
N ILE A 243 23.23 7.47 -2.94
CA ILE A 243 22.44 6.64 -2.01
C ILE A 243 22.45 5.20 -2.52
N GLU A 244 22.94 4.28 -1.70
CA GLU A 244 22.97 2.84 -1.97
C GLU A 244 21.71 2.15 -1.44
N TYR A 245 20.98 1.46 -2.31
CA TYR A 245 19.74 0.78 -1.95
C TYR A 245 19.39 -0.35 -2.94
N LEU A 246 18.55 -1.28 -2.48
CA LEU A 246 17.87 -2.26 -3.31
C LEU A 246 16.83 -1.55 -4.18
N TYR A 247 17.06 -1.56 -5.48
CA TYR A 247 16.32 -0.78 -6.47
C TYR A 247 15.00 -1.44 -6.87
N ALA A 248 13.94 -0.62 -6.85
CA ALA A 248 12.73 -0.81 -7.65
C ALA A 248 12.20 0.58 -8.03
N GLY A 249 11.70 0.73 -9.26
CA GLY A 249 11.34 2.02 -9.84
C GLY A 249 10.09 2.66 -9.21
N PRO A 250 8.93 1.99 -9.26
CA PRO A 250 7.70 2.49 -8.62
C PRO A 250 7.80 2.47 -7.10
N LEU A 251 7.44 3.57 -6.43
CA LEU A 251 7.63 3.70 -4.98
C LEU A 251 6.78 2.71 -4.16
N PHE A 252 5.62 2.27 -4.65
CA PHE A 252 4.75 1.34 -3.92
C PHE A 252 5.41 -0.01 -3.59
N THR A 253 6.39 -0.45 -4.39
CA THR A 253 7.15 -1.69 -4.16
C THR A 253 7.86 -1.68 -2.81
N HIS A 254 8.31 -0.50 -2.37
CA HIS A 254 8.95 -0.27 -1.07
C HIS A 254 7.94 -0.10 0.09
N GLN A 255 6.63 -0.19 -0.18
CA GLN A 255 5.59 0.24 0.76
C GLN A 255 4.54 -0.81 1.05
N LEU A 256 4.03 -1.52 0.03
CA LEU A 256 2.86 -2.38 0.21
C LEU A 256 3.11 -3.54 1.19
N SER A 257 4.28 -4.18 1.12
CA SER A 257 4.65 -5.22 2.09
C SER A 257 4.86 -4.63 3.50
N HIS A 258 5.42 -3.42 3.57
CA HIS A 258 5.58 -2.68 4.83
C HIS A 258 4.27 -2.24 5.47
N ALA A 259 3.17 -2.15 4.72
CA ALA A 259 1.88 -1.82 5.31
C ALA A 259 1.50 -2.80 6.44
N ARG A 260 1.89 -4.07 6.31
CA ARG A 260 1.49 -5.13 7.24
C ARG A 260 2.67 -5.82 7.94
N VAL A 261 3.85 -5.87 7.33
CA VAL A 261 5.02 -6.50 7.94
C VAL A 261 6.00 -5.45 8.40
N ASP A 262 6.41 -5.56 9.65
CA ASP A 262 7.43 -4.69 10.22
C ASP A 262 8.81 -5.25 9.92
N PHE A 263 9.53 -4.63 9.00
CA PHE A 263 10.87 -5.08 8.64
C PHE A 263 12.00 -4.42 9.44
N ARG A 264 11.70 -3.62 10.47
CA ARG A 264 12.73 -2.98 11.30
C ARG A 264 13.55 -4.02 12.06
N GLY A 265 14.86 -4.02 11.83
CA GLY A 265 15.81 -4.88 12.54
C GLY A 265 15.76 -6.35 12.15
N ILE A 266 14.92 -6.76 11.18
CA ILE A 266 14.91 -8.12 10.63
C ILE A 266 15.51 -8.12 9.23
N ARG A 267 16.31 -9.13 8.90
CA ARG A 267 17.05 -9.18 7.64
C ARG A 267 17.09 -10.60 7.10
N ASP A 268 16.84 -10.75 5.81
CA ASP A 268 17.15 -11.97 5.07
C ASP A 268 18.64 -11.99 4.67
N PRO A 269 19.15 -13.10 4.08
CA PRO A 269 20.57 -13.21 3.72
C PRO A 269 21.07 -12.11 2.77
N PHE A 270 20.26 -11.67 1.80
CA PHE A 270 20.65 -10.62 0.86
C PHE A 270 20.83 -9.28 1.60
N MET A 271 19.84 -8.90 2.40
CA MET A 271 19.90 -7.63 3.13
C MET A 271 21.00 -7.62 4.20
N GLN A 272 21.31 -8.78 4.79
CA GLN A 272 22.46 -8.94 5.70
C GLN A 272 23.79 -8.63 5.00
N GLN A 273 23.99 -9.08 3.76
CA GLN A 273 25.22 -8.79 2.98
C GLN A 273 25.44 -7.29 2.77
N HIS A 274 24.36 -6.53 2.67
CA HIS A 274 24.39 -5.07 2.53
C HIS A 274 24.30 -4.31 3.87
N GLN A 275 24.36 -5.02 5.00
CA GLN A 275 24.21 -4.46 6.36
C GLN A 275 22.97 -3.56 6.51
N CYS A 276 21.91 -3.87 5.78
CA CYS A 276 20.69 -3.09 5.67
C CYS A 276 19.48 -3.94 6.10
N ASP A 277 18.37 -3.31 6.47
CA ASP A 277 17.07 -3.99 6.53
C ASP A 277 16.11 -3.33 5.53
N TYR A 278 14.98 -3.97 5.24
CA TYR A 278 14.04 -3.42 4.26
C TYR A 278 13.44 -2.07 4.70
N PHE A 279 13.37 -1.78 6.00
CA PHE A 279 12.85 -0.50 6.48
C PHE A 279 13.80 0.66 6.16
N GLU A 280 15.09 0.49 6.45
CA GLU A 280 16.12 1.43 6.06
C GLU A 280 16.25 1.51 4.53
N ASN A 281 16.09 0.40 3.81
CA ASN A 281 16.07 0.41 2.35
C ASN A 281 14.94 1.28 1.79
N SER A 282 13.72 1.12 2.32
CA SER A 282 12.56 1.90 1.91
C SER A 282 12.73 3.38 2.26
N ARG A 283 13.37 3.71 3.39
CA ARG A 283 13.79 5.09 3.70
C ARG A 283 14.72 5.65 2.62
N ARG A 284 15.73 4.87 2.19
CA ARG A 284 16.65 5.29 1.12
C ARG A 284 15.94 5.45 -0.22
N ALA A 285 15.02 4.56 -0.57
CA ALA A 285 14.20 4.68 -1.77
C ALA A 285 13.34 5.96 -1.76
N THR A 286 12.73 6.30 -0.62
CA THR A 286 11.99 7.55 -0.42
C THR A 286 12.90 8.78 -0.63
N LEU A 287 14.12 8.76 -0.08
CA LEU A 287 15.08 9.85 -0.30
C LEU A 287 15.47 9.98 -1.78
N VAL A 288 15.68 8.86 -2.48
CA VAL A 288 15.98 8.87 -3.94
C VAL A 288 14.84 9.48 -4.73
N GLN A 289 13.58 9.21 -4.38
CA GLN A 289 12.40 9.79 -5.04
C GLN A 289 12.35 11.32 -4.90
N GLN A 290 12.56 11.85 -3.69
CA GLN A 290 12.62 13.30 -3.49
C GLN A 290 13.82 13.91 -4.23
N GLN A 291 14.98 13.25 -4.19
CA GLN A 291 16.19 13.68 -4.89
C GLN A 291 16.06 13.69 -6.41
N TYR A 292 15.28 12.77 -6.98
CA TYR A 292 14.90 12.79 -8.40
C TYR A 292 14.06 14.03 -8.72
N ALA A 293 13.01 14.30 -7.92
CA ALA A 293 12.13 15.44 -8.13
C ALA A 293 12.85 16.79 -7.96
N ILE A 294 13.77 16.92 -7.01
CA ILE A 294 14.63 18.11 -6.85
C ILE A 294 15.50 18.36 -8.09
N ARG A 295 16.02 17.29 -8.70
CA ARG A 295 16.85 17.39 -9.92
C ARG A 295 16.02 17.67 -11.17
N ASN A 296 14.78 17.16 -11.20
CA ASN A 296 13.80 17.38 -12.27
C ASN A 296 14.40 17.27 -13.69
N PRO A 297 14.97 16.11 -14.08
CA PRO A 297 15.70 15.98 -15.35
C PRO A 297 14.83 16.24 -16.59
N MET A 298 13.51 16.14 -16.45
CA MET A 298 12.52 16.32 -17.51
C MET A 298 11.84 17.69 -17.49
N ASP A 299 12.26 18.59 -16.59
CA ASP A 299 11.73 19.94 -16.42
C ASP A 299 10.19 19.97 -16.32
N PHE A 300 9.63 19.09 -15.48
CA PHE A 300 8.20 19.05 -15.17
C PHE A 300 7.81 20.16 -14.18
N GLU A 301 6.61 20.70 -14.31
CA GLU A 301 6.10 21.73 -13.42
C GLU A 301 5.95 21.21 -11.98
N GLN A 302 6.21 22.10 -11.00
CA GLN A 302 6.15 21.87 -9.56
C GLN A 302 7.12 20.84 -8.96
N TYR A 303 7.73 19.95 -9.75
CA TYR A 303 8.69 18.94 -9.25
C TYR A 303 9.76 19.58 -8.36
N GLY A 304 9.97 19.03 -7.18
CA GLY A 304 10.93 19.59 -6.24
C GLY A 304 10.88 18.98 -4.84
N GLU A 305 11.45 19.69 -3.87
CA GLU A 305 11.58 19.25 -2.48
C GLU A 305 10.24 18.85 -1.84
N PHE A 306 9.15 19.54 -2.20
CA PHE A 306 7.82 19.33 -1.64
C PHE A 306 6.79 18.82 -2.66
N CYS A 307 7.22 18.34 -3.83
CA CYS A 307 6.34 17.81 -4.85
C CYS A 307 7.06 16.66 -5.58
N TRP A 308 6.80 15.45 -5.11
CA TRP A 308 7.43 14.21 -5.56
C TRP A 308 6.48 13.03 -5.25
N GLY A 309 6.87 11.81 -5.62
CA GLY A 309 6.10 10.59 -5.36
C GLY A 309 5.62 9.93 -6.64
N THR A 310 6.54 9.28 -7.34
CA THR A 310 6.24 8.59 -8.61
C THR A 310 6.03 7.10 -8.37
N THR A 311 4.86 6.60 -8.76
CA THR A 311 4.44 5.21 -8.55
C THR A 311 3.35 4.81 -9.55
N ALA A 312 2.91 3.55 -9.53
CA ALA A 312 1.74 3.11 -10.29
C ALA A 312 0.50 3.94 -9.91
N SER A 313 -0.11 4.59 -10.90
CA SER A 313 -1.26 5.47 -10.67
C SER A 313 -2.05 5.71 -11.95
N ASP A 314 -3.28 6.21 -11.77
CA ASP A 314 -4.07 6.85 -12.83
C ASP A 314 -3.29 8.03 -13.43
N GLY A 315 -3.59 8.39 -14.68
CA GLY A 315 -2.95 9.52 -15.36
C GLY A 315 -3.94 10.24 -16.29
N PRO A 316 -3.53 11.36 -16.89
CA PRO A 316 -4.42 12.20 -17.71
C PRO A 316 -4.84 11.57 -19.04
N GLY A 317 -4.32 10.37 -19.36
CA GLY A 317 -4.68 9.58 -20.53
C GLY A 317 -3.54 9.45 -21.53
N THR A 318 -3.68 8.49 -22.45
CA THR A 318 -2.68 8.21 -23.48
C THR A 318 -2.73 9.28 -24.59
N VAL A 319 -1.96 10.35 -24.40
CA VAL A 319 -1.95 11.50 -25.33
C VAL A 319 -0.56 12.13 -25.41
N THR A 320 -0.18 12.58 -26.62
CA THR A 320 1.02 13.38 -26.83
C THR A 320 0.63 14.83 -27.07
N ARG A 321 1.22 15.78 -26.33
CA ARG A 321 0.97 17.22 -26.46
C ARG A 321 2.27 18.01 -26.39
N THR A 322 2.30 19.16 -27.06
CA THR A 322 3.36 20.14 -26.88
C THR A 322 3.03 21.01 -25.67
N VAL A 323 3.87 20.97 -24.63
CA VAL A 323 3.74 21.78 -23.41
C VAL A 323 5.02 22.57 -23.24
N ASN A 324 4.91 23.90 -23.13
CA ASN A 324 6.06 24.81 -23.01
C ASN A 324 7.14 24.58 -24.10
N GLY A 325 6.70 24.30 -25.34
CA GLY A 325 7.59 24.06 -26.48
C GLY A 325 8.19 22.65 -26.54
N VAL A 326 7.92 21.78 -25.56
CA VAL A 326 8.44 20.40 -25.51
C VAL A 326 7.33 19.41 -25.85
N GLN A 327 7.59 18.47 -26.77
CA GLN A 327 6.67 17.37 -27.03
C GLN A 327 6.73 16.37 -25.87
N ARG A 328 5.59 16.16 -25.19
CA ARG A 328 5.47 15.26 -24.04
C ARG A 328 4.40 14.21 -24.30
N THR A 329 4.69 12.96 -23.97
CA THR A 329 3.72 11.86 -23.95
C THR A 329 3.26 11.62 -22.53
N PHE A 330 1.95 11.66 -22.34
CA PHE A 330 1.27 11.32 -21.11
C PHE A 330 0.61 9.95 -21.22
N PHE A 331 0.45 9.30 -20.08
CA PHE A 331 -0.14 7.96 -20.00
C PHE A 331 -1.44 7.99 -19.21
N ASP A 332 -2.29 6.99 -19.47
CA ASP A 332 -3.35 6.58 -18.55
C ASP A 332 -2.73 5.87 -17.32
N TYR A 333 -3.38 4.84 -16.79
CA TYR A 333 -2.82 3.99 -15.75
C TYR A 333 -1.58 3.23 -16.22
N ILE A 334 -0.45 3.45 -15.55
CA ILE A 334 0.81 2.72 -15.77
C ILE A 334 1.64 2.68 -14.49
N ALA A 335 2.49 1.66 -14.36
CA ALA A 335 3.51 1.57 -13.31
C ALA A 335 4.64 2.59 -13.52
N ARG A 336 4.39 3.85 -13.16
CA ARG A 336 5.42 4.91 -13.18
C ARG A 336 6.51 4.63 -12.16
N GLY A 337 7.74 4.97 -12.50
CA GLY A 337 8.88 4.72 -11.63
C GLY A 337 10.10 5.53 -12.00
N VAL A 338 10.87 5.96 -11.00
CA VAL A 338 12.05 6.80 -11.18
C VAL A 338 13.27 6.15 -10.52
N PRO A 339 14.51 6.43 -10.97
CA PRO A 339 14.87 7.36 -12.05
C PRO A 339 14.94 6.72 -13.44
N TYR A 340 14.63 5.42 -13.58
CA TYR A 340 14.86 4.66 -14.83
C TYR A 340 13.57 4.12 -15.48
N GLY A 341 12.40 4.39 -14.91
CA GLY A 341 11.10 3.94 -15.44
C GLY A 341 10.34 5.06 -16.16
N PRO A 342 9.08 4.82 -16.54
CA PRO A 342 8.26 5.84 -17.17
C PRO A 342 7.93 6.96 -16.18
N ASP A 343 8.16 8.19 -16.62
CA ASP A 343 7.83 9.43 -15.93
C ASP A 343 7.27 10.44 -16.94
N ASP A 344 5.99 10.79 -16.78
CA ASP A 344 5.26 11.76 -17.59
C ASP A 344 4.86 13.01 -16.80
N GLY A 345 5.46 13.23 -15.64
CA GLY A 345 5.14 14.34 -14.74
C GLY A 345 3.95 14.06 -13.80
N THR A 346 3.34 12.87 -13.85
CA THR A 346 2.25 12.49 -12.95
C THR A 346 2.79 11.98 -11.61
N LEU A 347 2.26 12.53 -10.52
CA LEU A 347 2.63 12.21 -9.15
C LEU A 347 1.43 11.66 -8.38
N ALA A 348 1.68 10.82 -7.38
CA ALA A 348 0.65 10.19 -6.57
C ALA A 348 0.81 10.56 -5.07
N PRO A 349 -0.08 11.41 -4.50
CA PRO A 349 0.03 11.87 -3.12
C PRO A 349 0.08 10.74 -2.09
N TRP A 350 -0.71 9.68 -2.31
CA TRP A 350 -0.79 8.53 -1.41
C TRP A 350 0.58 7.83 -1.23
N ALA A 351 1.43 7.82 -2.26
CA ALA A 351 2.75 7.20 -2.19
C ALA A 351 3.72 8.00 -1.31
N VAL A 352 3.56 9.33 -1.27
CA VAL A 352 4.29 10.15 -0.31
C VAL A 352 3.82 9.85 1.11
N VAL A 353 2.50 9.81 1.33
CA VAL A 353 1.92 9.51 2.65
C VAL A 353 2.33 8.12 3.13
N ALA A 354 2.34 7.12 2.24
CA ALA A 354 2.78 5.77 2.55
C ALA A 354 4.28 5.67 2.91
N SER A 355 5.08 6.71 2.64
CA SER A 355 6.48 6.80 3.09
C SER A 355 6.66 7.40 4.48
N LEU A 356 5.58 7.85 5.13
CA LEU A 356 5.62 8.60 6.39
C LEU A 356 6.43 7.91 7.50
N PRO A 357 6.31 6.58 7.73
CA PRO A 357 7.11 5.92 8.75
C PRO A 357 8.62 5.93 8.47
N PHE A 358 9.03 6.01 7.20
CA PHE A 358 10.42 5.89 6.81
C PHE A 358 11.18 7.22 6.86
N ALA A 359 10.56 8.30 6.37
CA ALA A 359 11.20 9.61 6.24
C ALA A 359 10.24 10.77 6.58
N PRO A 360 9.76 10.86 7.83
CA PRO A 360 8.73 11.83 8.23
C PRO A 360 9.18 13.29 8.04
N ASP A 361 10.49 13.55 8.12
CA ASP A 361 11.12 14.84 7.92
C ASP A 361 10.90 15.43 6.52
N ILE A 362 10.84 14.60 5.48
CA ILE A 362 10.54 15.04 4.11
C ILE A 362 9.08 14.81 3.71
N VAL A 363 8.41 13.84 4.33
CA VAL A 363 7.02 13.51 4.02
C VAL A 363 6.06 14.54 4.62
N LEU A 364 6.20 14.91 5.89
CA LEU A 364 5.26 15.84 6.55
C LEU A 364 5.18 17.23 5.86
N PRO A 365 6.29 17.87 5.46
CA PRO A 365 6.23 19.11 4.68
C PRO A 365 5.59 18.94 3.30
N THR A 366 5.77 17.77 2.68
CA THR A 366 5.20 17.44 1.36
C THR A 366 3.67 17.25 1.46
N ILE A 367 3.17 16.57 2.49
CA ILE A 367 1.72 16.47 2.77
C ILE A 367 1.12 17.87 2.96
N ALA A 368 1.79 18.73 3.74
CA ALA A 368 1.34 20.11 3.93
C ALA A 368 1.35 20.92 2.61
N HIS A 369 2.29 20.65 1.71
CA HIS A 369 2.30 21.23 0.36
C HIS A 369 1.13 20.74 -0.50
N PHE A 370 0.83 19.44 -0.50
CA PHE A 370 -0.32 18.88 -1.21
C PHE A 370 -1.66 19.44 -0.73
N ASN A 371 -1.80 19.71 0.57
CA ASN A 371 -2.96 20.42 1.11
C ASN A 371 -3.08 21.85 0.57
N ARG A 372 -1.97 22.57 0.40
CA ARG A 372 -1.96 23.91 -0.22
C ARG A 372 -2.28 23.87 -1.72
N LEU A 373 -1.89 22.79 -2.41
CA LEU A 373 -2.31 22.52 -3.80
C LEU A 373 -3.77 22.08 -3.92
N ARG A 374 -4.49 21.91 -2.79
CA ARG A 374 -5.90 21.50 -2.74
C ARG A 374 -6.17 20.16 -3.41
N LEU A 375 -5.25 19.20 -3.26
CA LEU A 375 -5.42 17.84 -3.81
C LEU A 375 -6.51 17.02 -3.12
N CYS A 376 -7.09 17.54 -2.03
CA CYS A 376 -8.34 17.06 -1.43
C CYS A 376 -9.57 17.77 -2.04
N GLU A 377 -9.60 18.05 -3.35
CA GLU A 377 -10.75 18.71 -4.03
C GLU A 377 -12.06 18.08 -3.56
N ALA A 378 -13.13 18.87 -3.35
CA ALA A 378 -14.35 18.45 -2.64
C ALA A 378 -14.76 16.98 -2.87
N ASN A 379 -14.36 16.12 -1.94
CA ASN A 379 -14.61 14.69 -1.95
C ASN A 379 -14.59 14.16 -0.49
N PRO A 380 -15.20 13.00 -0.22
CA PRO A 380 -15.27 12.45 1.14
C PRO A 380 -14.04 11.62 1.57
N TYR A 381 -13.00 11.47 0.73
CA TYR A 381 -11.93 10.46 0.85
C TYR A 381 -10.49 11.01 0.95
N GLY A 382 -10.29 12.32 1.13
CA GLY A 382 -8.96 12.90 1.27
C GLY A 382 -8.27 13.16 -0.09
N PHE A 383 -6.98 12.82 -0.23
CA PHE A 383 -6.24 13.11 -1.45
C PHE A 383 -6.75 12.32 -2.66
N LYS A 384 -6.81 12.97 -3.83
CA LYS A 384 -7.02 12.28 -5.11
C LYS A 384 -5.86 11.33 -5.43
N ALA A 385 -6.16 10.33 -6.26
CA ALA A 385 -5.23 9.25 -6.59
C ALA A 385 -3.89 9.74 -7.18
N SER A 386 -3.95 10.74 -8.06
CA SER A 386 -2.80 11.32 -8.72
C SER A 386 -3.12 12.70 -9.29
N PHE A 387 -2.06 13.44 -9.64
CA PHE A 387 -2.15 14.73 -10.31
C PHE A 387 -0.93 14.93 -11.21
N ASN A 388 -1.05 15.79 -12.21
CA ASN A 388 0.02 16.13 -13.14
C ASN A 388 0.02 17.65 -13.36
N PRO A 389 0.91 18.40 -12.68
CA PRO A 389 1.02 19.84 -12.81
C PRO A 389 1.40 20.31 -14.22
N THR A 390 2.09 19.46 -15.00
CA THR A 390 2.54 19.80 -16.36
C THR A 390 1.43 19.58 -17.39
N PHE A 391 0.40 18.80 -17.07
CA PHE A 391 -0.66 18.50 -18.02
C PHE A 391 -1.53 19.75 -18.25
N PRO A 392 -1.71 20.20 -19.51
CA PRO A 392 -2.52 21.39 -19.80
C PRO A 392 -3.98 21.19 -19.40
N CYS A 393 -4.50 22.06 -18.52
CA CYS A 393 -5.88 22.07 -18.07
C CYS A 393 -6.52 23.46 -18.25
N GLU A 394 -7.82 23.48 -18.50
CA GLU A 394 -8.62 24.71 -18.62
C GLU A 394 -9.80 24.66 -17.63
N PRO A 395 -9.93 25.63 -16.71
CA PRO A 395 -8.98 26.71 -16.43
C PRO A 395 -7.67 26.17 -15.83
N ALA A 396 -6.56 26.89 -16.04
CA ALA A 396 -5.26 26.54 -15.47
C ALA A 396 -5.29 26.44 -13.94
N ARG A 397 -4.69 25.38 -13.38
CA ARG A 397 -4.57 25.12 -11.94
C ARG A 397 -3.12 24.81 -11.59
N ALA A 398 -2.69 25.18 -10.38
CA ALA A 398 -1.34 24.86 -9.89
C ALA A 398 -1.09 23.34 -9.79
N ALA A 399 -2.14 22.55 -9.56
CA ALA A 399 -2.08 21.08 -9.56
C ALA A 399 -2.16 20.46 -10.98
N GLY A 400 -2.40 21.27 -12.02
CA GLY A 400 -2.63 20.80 -13.38
C GLY A 400 -3.86 19.89 -13.48
N TRP A 401 -3.68 18.73 -14.09
CA TRP A 401 -4.68 17.66 -14.08
C TRP A 401 -4.71 16.96 -12.73
N VAL A 402 -5.91 16.61 -12.24
CA VAL A 402 -6.10 15.84 -11.01
C VAL A 402 -7.04 14.68 -11.34
N SER A 403 -6.71 13.46 -10.90
CA SER A 403 -7.57 12.29 -11.12
C SER A 403 -8.94 12.52 -10.50
N GLU A 404 -10.00 12.15 -11.21
CA GLU A 404 -11.38 12.20 -10.72
C GLU A 404 -11.62 11.16 -9.61
N TYR A 405 -10.80 10.10 -9.59
CA TYR A 405 -11.09 8.86 -8.90
C TYR A 405 -10.26 8.67 -7.63
N HIS A 406 -10.81 7.84 -6.74
CA HIS A 406 -10.07 7.23 -5.63
C HIS A 406 -9.99 5.73 -5.85
N PHE A 407 -8.94 5.11 -5.30
CA PHE A 407 -8.70 3.68 -5.40
C PHE A 407 -8.46 3.07 -4.03
N GLY A 408 -9.05 1.91 -3.75
CA GLY A 408 -8.88 1.24 -2.45
C GLY A 408 -7.42 0.92 -2.14
N ILE A 409 -6.61 0.61 -3.16
CA ILE A 409 -5.17 0.36 -3.04
C ILE A 409 -4.33 1.63 -2.81
N ASN A 410 -4.92 2.82 -2.90
CA ASN A 410 -4.27 4.09 -2.56
C ASN A 410 -4.70 4.56 -1.16
N GLU A 411 -6.00 4.49 -0.86
CA GLU A 411 -6.56 4.89 0.43
C GLU A 411 -6.10 3.98 1.58
N GLY A 412 -5.99 2.67 1.31
CA GLY A 412 -5.56 1.69 2.30
C GLY A 412 -4.17 2.00 2.87
N PRO A 413 -3.11 2.05 2.03
CA PRO A 413 -1.77 2.41 2.47
C PRO A 413 -1.70 3.78 3.14
N THR A 414 -2.49 4.76 2.70
CA THR A 414 -2.59 6.08 3.33
C THR A 414 -2.96 5.94 4.81
N ILE A 415 -4.04 5.23 5.13
CA ILE A 415 -4.50 5.02 6.51
C ILE A 415 -3.49 4.19 7.31
N ILE A 416 -3.04 3.08 6.73
CA ILE A 416 -2.19 2.09 7.41
C ILE A 416 -0.83 2.69 7.78
N MET A 417 -0.22 3.44 6.87
CA MET A 417 1.12 4.00 7.09
C MET A 417 1.09 5.24 7.98
N ILE A 418 -0.01 6.01 8.00
CA ILE A 418 -0.23 7.02 9.04
C ILE A 418 -0.30 6.34 10.41
N GLU A 419 -1.08 5.26 10.54
CA GLU A 419 -1.21 4.54 11.80
C GLU A 419 0.12 3.94 12.28
N ASN A 420 0.85 3.28 11.37
CA ASN A 420 2.14 2.69 11.70
C ASN A 420 3.18 3.75 12.10
N TYR A 421 3.13 4.95 11.53
CA TYR A 421 3.95 6.08 11.97
C TYR A 421 3.56 6.57 13.37
N GLN A 422 2.26 6.71 13.65
CA GLN A 422 1.77 7.27 14.91
C GLN A 422 1.93 6.32 16.10
N SER A 423 1.64 5.03 15.90
CA SER A 423 1.53 4.05 16.99
C SER A 423 2.22 2.72 16.70
N GLY A 424 2.50 2.40 15.43
CA GLY A 424 2.97 1.08 15.03
C GLY A 424 1.92 -0.02 15.19
N ARG A 425 0.62 0.33 15.26
CA ARG A 425 -0.46 -0.59 15.65
C ARG A 425 -0.60 -1.79 14.72
N ILE A 426 -0.63 -1.59 13.40
CA ILE A 426 -0.81 -2.69 12.44
C ILE A 426 0.39 -3.63 12.48
N TRP A 427 1.60 -3.08 12.55
CA TRP A 427 2.81 -3.86 12.81
C TRP A 427 2.73 -4.68 14.09
N ALA A 428 2.29 -4.08 15.20
CA ALA A 428 2.16 -4.79 16.48
C ALA A 428 1.16 -5.96 16.42
N LEU A 429 0.07 -5.81 15.68
CA LEU A 429 -0.88 -6.90 15.42
C LEU A 429 -0.24 -8.00 14.57
N MET A 430 0.37 -7.64 13.45
CA MET A 430 0.90 -8.62 12.49
C MET A 430 2.15 -9.33 12.97
N ARG A 431 2.94 -8.72 13.88
CA ARG A 431 4.01 -9.40 14.62
C ARG A 431 3.49 -10.56 15.48
N GLN A 432 2.19 -10.62 15.80
CA GLN A 432 1.61 -11.74 16.54
C GLN A 432 1.13 -12.86 15.63
N CYS A 433 0.99 -12.61 14.32
CA CYS A 433 0.51 -13.60 13.37
C CYS A 433 1.51 -14.77 13.22
N PRO A 434 1.12 -16.02 13.55
CA PRO A 434 2.03 -17.16 13.48
C PRO A 434 2.48 -17.47 12.05
N TYR A 435 1.64 -17.19 11.05
CA TYR A 435 1.94 -17.44 9.64
C TYR A 435 3.02 -16.51 9.09
N ILE A 436 2.96 -15.22 9.45
CA ILE A 436 4.01 -14.25 9.10
C ILE A 436 5.35 -14.67 9.73
N LYS A 437 5.36 -15.03 11.01
CA LYS A 437 6.59 -15.51 11.68
C LYS A 437 7.17 -16.74 10.99
N ALA A 438 6.32 -17.71 10.67
CA ALA A 438 6.76 -18.95 10.01
C ALA A 438 7.31 -18.66 8.61
N GLY A 439 6.65 -17.78 7.86
CA GLY A 439 7.07 -17.34 6.53
C GLY A 439 8.42 -16.64 6.54
N LEU A 440 8.59 -15.64 7.42
CA LEU A 440 9.85 -14.91 7.60
C LEU A 440 10.99 -15.86 7.96
N ARG A 441 10.80 -16.77 8.92
CA ARG A 441 11.82 -17.76 9.30
C ARG A 441 12.18 -18.71 8.16
N ARG A 442 11.19 -19.15 7.35
CA ARG A 442 11.42 -19.99 6.16
C ARG A 442 12.10 -19.25 5.02
N ALA A 443 11.92 -17.93 4.94
CA ALA A 443 12.68 -17.03 4.08
C ALA A 443 14.07 -16.66 4.66
N ALA A 444 14.49 -17.31 5.76
CA ALA A 444 15.75 -17.07 6.44
C ALA A 444 15.94 -15.64 6.98
N PHE A 445 14.84 -14.93 7.29
CA PHE A 445 14.93 -13.71 8.08
C PHE A 445 15.35 -14.05 9.52
N SER A 446 16.16 -13.16 10.10
CA SER A 446 16.56 -13.19 11.51
C SER A 446 16.74 -11.79 12.07
N GLY A 447 16.83 -11.65 13.39
CA GLY A 447 17.04 -10.37 14.06
C GLY A 447 15.76 -9.77 14.66
N GLY A 448 15.92 -8.62 15.31
CA GLY A 448 14.81 -7.73 15.68
C GLY A 448 13.75 -8.39 16.55
N TRP A 449 12.48 -8.27 16.13
CA TRP A 449 11.34 -8.82 16.86
C TRP A 449 11.07 -10.31 16.56
N LEU A 450 11.82 -10.91 15.63
CA LEU A 450 11.65 -12.30 15.22
C LEU A 450 12.40 -13.28 16.15
N ASP A 451 13.37 -12.76 16.90
CA ASP A 451 14.22 -13.47 17.86
C ASP A 451 13.59 -13.60 19.25
#